data_AF-A0A173MQA8-F1
#
_entry.id   AF-A0A173MQA8-F1
#
_cell.length_a   1.000
_cell.length_b   1.000
_cell.length_c   1.000
_cell.angle_alpha   90.00
_cell.angle_beta   90.00
_cell.angle_gamma   90.00
#
_symmetry.space_group_name_H-M   'P 1'
#
loop_
_entity.id
_entity.type
_entity.pdbx_description
1 polymer ?
#
loop_
_entity_poly.entity_id
_entity_poly.type
_entity_poly.pdbx_seq_one_letter_code
_entity_poly.pdbx_strand_id
1 'polypeptide(L)'
;MIKQDAASRTIEAIHESVRTYLKQGLTNEQIIEKLKEENLEPYYIETVIDNIYKEYEDKKNLKNAILTGSILVIVGLVINMLSYRLSENMNSSAFLLFWGIVVTGIVTIIRGMILYRS
;
A
#
# COMPACT_ATOMS: atom_id res chain seq x y z
N MET A 1 -28.98 -22.06 -1.03
CA MET A 1 -27.77 -21.43 -0.46
C MET A 1 -26.44 -22.08 -0.92
N ILE A 2 -26.42 -22.95 -1.94
CA ILE A 2 -25.21 -23.72 -2.35
C ILE A 2 -24.54 -23.17 -3.63
N LYS A 3 -25.24 -22.36 -4.44
CA LYS A 3 -24.70 -21.84 -5.72
C LYS A 3 -23.66 -20.72 -5.57
N GLN A 4 -23.63 -20.02 -4.44
CA GLN A 4 -22.77 -18.85 -4.24
C GLN A 4 -21.31 -19.26 -4.02
N ASP A 5 -21.08 -20.39 -3.33
CA ASP A 5 -19.72 -20.91 -3.07
C ASP A 5 -19.01 -21.41 -4.32
N ALA A 6 -19.73 -22.03 -5.26
CA ALA A 6 -19.12 -22.56 -6.49
C ALA A 6 -18.62 -21.43 -7.40
N ALA A 7 -19.43 -20.38 -7.59
CA ALA A 7 -19.04 -19.22 -8.37
C ALA A 7 -17.87 -18.46 -7.72
N SER A 8 -17.86 -18.30 -6.39
CA SER A 8 -16.77 -17.64 -5.67
C SER A 8 -15.43 -18.38 -5.84
N ARG A 9 -15.45 -19.73 -5.77
CA ARG A 9 -14.24 -20.55 -5.99
C ARG A 9 -13.71 -20.45 -7.41
N THR A 10 -14.58 -20.35 -8.41
CA THR A 10 -14.16 -20.13 -9.81
C THR A 10 -13.49 -18.77 -9.97
N ILE A 11 -14.04 -17.72 -9.34
CA ILE A 11 -13.47 -16.37 -9.39
C ILE A 11 -12.09 -16.34 -8.72
N GLU A 12 -11.96 -16.95 -7.54
CA GLU A 12 -10.68 -17.06 -6.83
C GLU A 12 -9.63 -17.81 -7.67
N ALA A 13 -10.01 -18.91 -8.33
CA ALA A 13 -9.12 -19.66 -9.20
C ALA A 13 -8.63 -18.83 -10.42
N ILE A 14 -9.50 -17.98 -10.99
CA ILE A 14 -9.12 -17.08 -12.09
C ILE A 14 -8.14 -16.02 -11.58
N HIS A 15 -8.41 -15.41 -10.43
CA HIS A 15 -7.49 -14.45 -9.79
C HIS A 15 -6.12 -15.06 -9.50
N GLU A 16 -6.07 -16.30 -9.02
CA GLU A 16 -4.83 -17.01 -8.73
C GLU A 16 -4.05 -17.39 -10.00
N SER A 17 -4.77 -17.78 -11.06
CA SER A 17 -4.18 -18.05 -12.37
C SER A 17 -3.55 -16.80 -12.98
N VAL A 18 -4.28 -15.68 -12.98
CA VAL A 18 -3.76 -14.38 -13.46
C VAL A 18 -2.54 -13.95 -12.64
N ARG A 19 -2.59 -14.06 -11.30
CA ARG A 19 -1.42 -13.76 -10.45
C ARG A 19 -0.21 -14.62 -10.79
N THR A 20 -0.43 -15.90 -11.08
CA THR A 20 0.64 -16.82 -11.46
C THR A 20 1.27 -16.41 -12.79
N TYR A 21 0.46 -16.06 -13.78
CA TYR A 21 0.96 -15.60 -15.07
C TYR A 21 1.71 -14.27 -14.98
N LEU A 22 1.21 -13.31 -14.19
CA LEU A 22 1.92 -12.05 -13.94
C LEU A 22 3.28 -12.29 -13.28
N LYS A 23 3.36 -13.21 -12.32
CA LYS A 23 4.64 -13.61 -11.68
C LYS A 23 5.62 -14.27 -12.65
N GLN A 24 5.12 -14.94 -13.68
CA GLN A 24 5.92 -15.54 -14.75
C GLN A 24 6.39 -14.50 -15.78
N GLY A 25 5.97 -13.23 -15.66
CA GLY A 25 6.36 -12.16 -16.58
C GLY A 25 5.61 -12.18 -17.91
N LEU A 26 4.46 -12.85 -17.98
CA LEU A 26 3.60 -12.80 -19.16
C LEU A 26 3.00 -11.40 -19.31
N THR A 27 2.89 -10.96 -20.57
CA THR A 27 2.22 -9.71 -20.93
C THR A 27 0.70 -9.85 -20.76
N ASN A 28 -0.01 -8.73 -20.56
CA ASN A 28 -1.45 -8.74 -20.37
C ASN A 28 -2.17 -9.40 -21.57
N GLU A 29 -1.69 -9.16 -22.78
CA GLU A 29 -2.22 -9.75 -24.01
C GLU A 29 -2.10 -11.28 -24.02
N GLN A 30 -0.95 -11.81 -23.59
CA GLN A 30 -0.72 -13.26 -23.49
C GLN A 30 -1.59 -13.92 -22.41
N ILE A 31 -1.85 -13.20 -21.31
CA ILE A 31 -2.74 -13.67 -20.24
C ILE A 31 -4.18 -13.75 -20.75
N ILE A 32 -4.63 -12.71 -21.45
CA ILE A 32 -5.97 -12.67 -22.05
C ILE A 32 -6.13 -13.79 -23.07
N GLU A 33 -5.13 -14.02 -23.92
CA GLU A 33 -5.17 -15.09 -24.92
C GLU A 33 -5.31 -16.48 -24.28
N LYS A 34 -4.49 -16.78 -23.25
CA LYS A 34 -4.57 -18.05 -22.52
C LYS A 34 -5.90 -18.26 -21.81
N LEU A 35 -6.43 -17.22 -21.16
CA LEU A 35 -7.69 -17.34 -20.41
C LEU A 35 -8.91 -17.33 -21.33
N LYS A 36 -8.78 -16.80 -22.56
CA LYS A 36 -9.81 -16.88 -23.59
C LYS A 36 -10.00 -18.32 -24.09
N GLU A 37 -8.94 -19.14 -24.13
CA GLU A 37 -9.04 -20.58 -24.44
C GLU A 37 -9.93 -21.33 -23.43
N GLU A 38 -10.06 -20.80 -22.21
CA GLU A 38 -10.91 -21.34 -21.14
C GLU A 38 -12.36 -20.81 -21.18
N ASN A 39 -12.78 -20.18 -22.29
CA ASN A 39 -14.09 -19.54 -22.47
C ASN A 39 -14.40 -18.37 -21.50
N LEU A 40 -13.38 -17.66 -21.03
CA LEU A 40 -13.58 -16.44 -20.23
C LEU A 40 -13.73 -15.21 -21.13
N GLU A 41 -14.61 -14.29 -20.73
CA GLU A 41 -14.78 -13.03 -21.44
C GLU A 41 -13.55 -12.12 -21.26
N PRO A 42 -13.00 -11.54 -22.35
CA PRO A 42 -11.83 -10.66 -22.29
C PRO A 42 -11.97 -9.50 -21.31
N TYR A 43 -13.15 -8.86 -21.29
CA TYR A 43 -13.45 -7.75 -20.39
C TYR A 43 -13.32 -8.14 -18.91
N TYR A 44 -13.75 -9.36 -18.57
CA TYR A 44 -13.63 -9.87 -17.21
C TYR A 44 -12.16 -10.11 -16.84
N ILE A 45 -11.37 -10.67 -17.74
CA ILE A 45 -9.93 -10.91 -17.53
C ILE A 45 -9.18 -9.59 -17.33
N GLU A 46 -9.45 -8.58 -18.16
CA GLU A 46 -8.87 -7.23 -18.02
C GLU A 46 -9.18 -6.62 -16.65
N THR A 47 -10.43 -6.76 -16.20
CA THR A 47 -10.86 -6.27 -14.88
C THR A 47 -10.10 -6.97 -13.75
N VAL A 48 -9.90 -8.29 -13.85
CA VAL A 48 -9.12 -9.06 -12.86
C VAL A 48 -7.66 -8.61 -12.85
N ILE A 49 -7.05 -8.42 -14.02
CA ILE A 49 -5.67 -7.93 -14.16
C ILE A 49 -5.53 -6.54 -13.51
N ASP A 50 -6.43 -5.60 -13.83
CA ASP A 50 -6.42 -4.24 -13.30
C ASP A 50 -6.57 -4.24 -11.76
N ASN A 51 -7.49 -5.04 -11.23
CA ASN A 51 -7.66 -5.19 -9.78
C ASN A 51 -6.39 -5.73 -9.10
N ILE A 52 -5.71 -6.70 -9.72
CA ILE A 52 -4.44 -7.23 -9.19
C ILE A 52 -3.36 -6.15 -9.20
N TYR A 53 -3.24 -5.35 -10.26
CA TYR A 53 -2.29 -4.24 -10.31
C TYR A 53 -2.57 -3.19 -9.23
N LYS A 54 -3.83 -2.80 -9.05
CA LYS A 54 -4.25 -1.89 -7.98
C LYS A 54 -3.88 -2.43 -6.59
N GLU A 55 -4.14 -3.70 -6.31
CA GLU A 55 -3.73 -4.32 -5.04
C GLU A 55 -2.21 -4.27 -4.81
N TYR A 56 -1.41 -4.47 -5.88
CA TYR A 56 0.04 -4.37 -5.78
C TYR A 56 0.50 -2.94 -5.53
N GLU A 57 -0.10 -1.97 -6.22
CA GLU A 57 0.18 -0.55 -6.07
C GLU A 57 -0.21 -0.06 -4.66
N ASP A 58 -1.37 -0.46 -4.16
CA ASP A 58 -1.85 -0.11 -2.81
C ASP A 58 -0.91 -0.66 -1.73
N LYS A 59 -0.48 -1.92 -1.85
CA LYS A 59 0.52 -2.51 -0.94
C LYS A 59 1.85 -1.78 -1.00
N LYS A 60 2.28 -1.34 -2.19
CA LYS A 60 3.52 -0.56 -2.35
C LYS A 60 3.38 0.83 -1.73
N ASN A 61 2.27 1.52 -1.98
CA ASN A 61 1.97 2.82 -1.41
C ASN A 61 1.87 2.76 0.12
N LEU A 62 1.27 1.69 0.67
CA LEU A 62 1.26 1.43 2.10
C LEU A 62 2.69 1.28 2.67
N LYS A 63 3.52 0.42 2.05
CA LYS A 63 4.92 0.24 2.48
C LYS A 63 5.69 1.55 2.46
N ASN A 64 5.53 2.35 1.40
CA ASN A 64 6.16 3.65 1.28
C ASN A 64 5.66 4.64 2.34
N ALA A 65 4.35 4.66 2.64
CA ALA A 65 3.77 5.51 3.67
C ALA A 65 4.28 5.14 5.07
N ILE A 66 4.33 3.85 5.39
CA ILE A 66 4.89 3.35 6.66
C ILE A 66 6.36 3.74 6.76
N LEU A 67 7.17 3.45 5.74
CA LEU A 67 8.61 3.75 5.75
C LEU A 67 8.87 5.26 5.92
N THR A 68 8.19 6.09 5.13
CA THR A 68 8.33 7.55 5.19
C THR A 68 7.90 8.09 6.55
N GLY A 69 6.77 7.60 7.08
CA GLY A 69 6.29 7.96 8.40
C GLY A 69 7.26 7.56 9.52
N SER A 70 7.79 6.34 9.49
CA SER A 70 8.79 5.87 10.47
C SER A 70 10.06 6.72 10.44
N ILE A 71 10.56 7.07 9.25
CA ILE A 71 11.73 7.95 9.11
C ILE A 71 11.43 9.32 9.72
N LEU A 72 10.27 9.93 9.41
CA LEU A 72 9.89 11.22 9.97
C LEU A 72 9.79 11.20 11.49
N VAL A 73 9.25 10.14 12.08
CA VAL A 73 9.19 9.97 13.54
C VAL A 73 10.59 9.84 14.13
N ILE A 74 11.46 9.01 13.57
CA ILE A 74 12.83 8.81 14.05
C ILE A 74 13.62 10.12 13.97
N VAL A 75 13.58 10.79 12.82
CA VAL A 75 14.25 12.08 12.61
C VAL A 75 13.70 13.12 13.57
N GLY A 76 12.37 13.20 13.73
CA GLY A 76 11.72 14.08 14.68
C GLY A 76 12.18 13.83 16.13
N LEU A 77 12.29 12.57 16.55
CA LEU A 77 12.77 12.20 17.89
C LEU A 77 14.25 12.56 18.10
N VAL A 78 15.11 12.28 17.11
CA VAL A 78 16.54 12.64 17.18
C VAL A 78 16.72 14.15 17.28
N ILE A 79 16.01 14.91 16.44
CA ILE A 79 16.06 16.37 16.48
C ILE A 79 15.52 16.88 17.81
N ASN A 80 14.41 16.34 18.31
CA ASN A 80 13.85 16.77 19.60
C ASN A 80 14.82 16.49 20.76
N MET A 81 15.50 15.34 20.77
CA MET A 81 16.50 15.00 21.77
C MET A 81 17.74 15.92 21.72
N LEU A 82 18.21 16.26 20.52
CA LEU A 82 19.29 17.23 20.33
C LEU A 82 18.86 18.65 20.72
N SER A 83 17.63 19.04 20.37
CA SER A 83 17.04 20.32 20.76
C SER A 83 16.82 20.44 22.26
N TYR A 84 16.48 19.37 22.97
CA TYR A 84 16.38 19.40 24.42
C TYR A 84 17.75 19.70 25.06
N ARG A 85 18.83 19.06 24.57
CA ARG A 85 20.21 19.36 24.99
C ARG A 85 20.68 20.77 24.61
N LEU A 86 20.21 21.31 23.49
CA LEU A 86 20.51 22.69 23.06
C LEU A 86 19.68 23.73 23.81
N SER A 87 18.42 23.42 24.14
CA SER A 87 17.48 24.31 24.81
C SER A 87 17.76 24.46 26.30
N GLU A 88 18.41 23.49 26.95
CA GLU A 88 18.97 23.69 28.30
C GLU A 88 19.97 24.86 28.34
N ASN A 89 20.58 25.23 27.21
CA ASN A 89 21.51 26.36 27.11
C ASN A 89 20.89 27.64 26.54
N MET A 90 19.72 27.58 25.91
CA MET A 90 19.10 28.72 25.23
C MET A 90 17.58 28.62 25.38
N ASN A 91 16.96 29.48 26.20
CA ASN A 91 15.50 29.63 26.35
C ASN A 91 14.82 29.87 24.98
N SER A 92 14.55 28.82 24.21
CA SER A 92 14.21 28.93 22.79
C SER A 92 12.93 28.20 22.45
N SER A 93 11.99 28.95 21.87
CA SER A 93 10.72 28.49 21.28
C SER A 93 10.89 27.47 20.15
N ALA A 94 12.13 27.14 19.75
CA ALA A 94 12.46 26.09 18.80
C ALA A 94 11.89 24.70 19.19
N PHE A 95 11.72 24.42 20.48
CA PHE A 95 11.11 23.18 20.95
C PHE A 95 9.70 22.95 20.38
N LEU A 96 8.88 24.01 20.29
CA LEU A 96 7.51 23.92 19.74
C LEU A 96 7.50 23.60 18.23
N LEU A 97 8.46 24.15 17.48
CA LEU A 97 8.61 23.85 16.04
C LEU A 97 8.99 22.39 15.80
N PHE A 98 9.92 21.85 16.58
CA PHE A 98 10.33 20.45 16.46
C PHE A 98 9.25 19.47 16.92
N TRP A 99 8.46 19.84 17.93
CA TRP A 99 7.26 19.09 18.30
C TRP A 99 6.24 19.03 17.15
N GLY A 100 6.06 20.13 16.42
CA GLY A 100 5.21 20.17 15.22
C GLY A 100 5.62 19.15 14.17
N ILE A 101 6.92 18.99 13.91
CA ILE A 101 7.47 18.00 12.96
C ILE A 101 7.12 16.56 13.40
N VAL A 102 7.24 16.27 14.70
CA VAL A 102 6.86 14.97 15.27
C VAL A 102 5.37 14.69 15.07
N VAL A 103 4.50 15.66 15.37
CA VAL A 103 3.05 15.53 15.20
C VAL A 103 2.68 15.32 13.73
N THR A 104 3.28 16.06 12.79
CA THR A 104 3.04 15.87 11.35
C THR A 104 3.47 14.47 10.88
N GLY A 105 4.58 13.94 11.40
CA GLY A 105 5.01 12.56 11.15
C GLY A 105 3.97 11.53 11.61
N ILE A 106 3.45 11.68 12.83
CA ILE A 106 2.41 10.81 13.39
C ILE A 106 1.11 10.89 12.57
N VAL A 107 0.65 12.09 12.21
CA VAL A 107 -0.56 12.28 11.39
C VAL A 107 -0.41 11.64 10.01
N THR A 108 0.78 11.72 9.41
CA THR A 108 1.05 11.09 8.10
C THR A 108 0.95 9.57 8.17
N ILE A 109 1.46 8.95 9.25
CA ILE A 109 1.32 7.50 9.50
C ILE A 109 -0.16 7.14 9.66
N ILE A 110 -0.89 7.86 10.51
CA ILE A 110 -2.31 7.59 10.77
C ILE A 110 -3.14 7.73 9.48
N ARG A 111 -2.89 8.78 8.69
CA ARG A 111 -3.56 8.97 7.40
C ARG A 111 -3.28 7.82 6.43
N GLY A 112 -2.03 7.36 6.37
CA GLY A 112 -1.67 6.17 5.57
C GLY A 112 -2.40 4.91 6.02
N MET A 113 -2.57 4.70 7.34
CA MET A 113 -3.34 3.57 7.87
C MET A 113 -4.85 3.67 7.60
N ILE A 114 -5.42 4.87 7.68
CA ILE A 114 -6.85 5.09 7.40
C ILE A 114 -7.16 4.85 5.92
N LEU A 115 -6.31 5.35 5.01
CA LEU A 115 -6.51 5.19 3.57
C LEU A 115 -6.48 3.72 3.13
N TYR A 116 -5.71 2.87 3.83
CA TYR A 116 -5.61 1.43 3.54
C TYR A 116 -6.71 0.59 4.20
N ARG A 117 -7.43 1.15 5.18
CA ARG A 117 -8.55 0.45 5.85
C ARG A 117 -9.89 0.67 5.15
N SER A 118 -10.01 1.73 4.35
CA SER A 118 -11.22 2.04 3.57
C SER A 118 -11.11 1.52 2.15
#